data_AF-A0A0H4B647-F1
#
_entry.id   AF-A0A0H4B647-F1
#
_cell.length_a   1.000
_cell.length_b   1.000
_cell.length_c   1.000
_cell.angle_alpha   90.00
_cell.angle_beta   90.00
_cell.angle_gamma   90.00
#
_symmetry.space_group_name_H-M   'P 1'
#
loop_
_entity.id
_entity.type
_entity.pdbx_description
1 polymer ?
#
loop_
_entity_poly.entity_id
_entity_poly.type
_entity_poly.pdbx_seq_one_letter_code
_entity_poly.pdbx_strand_id
1 'polypeptide(L)'
;MKAVHSMAYAMGAIFILGETSRRGLDYFSINATTMLEDYGSGLLLLLAAAACTAKMANASLYLAGSWGYAAGGMFVPFFAHLEAYLRGNTFRPDHPIEDVNSIIVKGIIWGICLVFFIASLRNNVRSQESGS
;
A
#
# COMPACT_ATOMS: atom_id res chain seq x y z
N MET A 1 16.78 0.79 -7.52
CA MET A 1 16.40 2.08 -6.90
C MET A 1 15.39 2.89 -7.70
N LYS A 2 15.68 3.30 -8.95
CA LYS A 2 14.76 4.15 -9.72
C LYS A 2 13.34 3.58 -9.83
N ALA A 3 13.20 2.29 -10.14
CA ALA A 3 11.88 1.63 -10.24
C ALA A 3 11.11 1.61 -8.91
N VAL A 4 11.77 1.27 -7.79
CA VAL A 4 11.16 1.25 -6.44
C VAL A 4 10.66 2.64 -6.03
N HIS A 5 11.49 3.64 -6.31
CA HIS A 5 11.19 5.03 -6.04
C HIS A 5 10.02 5.53 -6.90
N SER A 6 10.08 5.37 -8.23
CA SER A 6 9.00 5.79 -9.12
C SER A 6 7.68 5.08 -8.81
N MET A 7 7.75 3.80 -8.44
CA MET A 7 6.55 3.05 -8.06
C MET A 7 5.97 3.53 -6.73
N ALA A 8 6.79 4.04 -5.80
CA ALA A 8 6.28 4.60 -4.56
C ALA A 8 5.47 5.87 -4.81
N TYR A 9 5.87 6.71 -5.77
CA TYR A 9 5.04 7.83 -6.21
C TYR A 9 3.71 7.38 -6.82
N ALA A 10 3.77 6.43 -7.76
CA ALA A 10 2.58 5.94 -8.45
C ALA A 10 1.60 5.28 -7.46
N MET A 11 2.10 4.37 -6.61
CA MET A 11 1.27 3.67 -5.65
C MET A 11 0.77 4.60 -4.54
N GLY A 12 1.59 5.55 -4.10
CA GLY A 12 1.17 6.57 -3.15
C GLY A 12 -0.02 7.39 -3.65
N ALA A 13 0.02 7.79 -4.92
CA ALA A 13 -1.09 8.46 -5.58
C ALA A 13 -2.32 7.54 -5.75
N ILE A 14 -2.12 6.26 -6.11
CA ILE A 14 -3.20 5.28 -6.25
C ILE A 14 -3.93 5.08 -4.92
N PHE A 15 -3.24 4.99 -3.78
CA PHE A 15 -3.90 4.86 -2.48
C PHE A 15 -4.80 6.06 -2.16
N ILE A 16 -4.27 7.28 -2.32
CA ILE A 16 -5.02 8.51 -2.01
C ILE A 16 -6.18 8.70 -2.99
N LEU A 17 -5.90 8.69 -4.29
CA LEU A 17 -6.91 8.94 -5.32
C LEU A 17 -7.92 7.80 -5.41
N GLY A 18 -7.46 6.56 -5.27
CA GLY A 18 -8.29 5.37 -5.24
C GLY A 18 -9.29 5.43 -4.09
N GLU A 19 -8.82 5.72 -2.88
CA GLU A 19 -9.73 5.80 -1.72
C GLU A 19 -10.69 6.99 -1.82
N THR A 20 -10.20 8.14 -2.29
CA THR A 20 -11.05 9.32 -2.53
C THR A 20 -12.14 9.05 -3.56
N SER A 21 -11.80 8.41 -4.68
CA SER A 21 -12.77 8.09 -5.74
C SER A 21 -13.79 7.05 -5.30
N ARG A 22 -13.38 6.11 -4.43
CA ARG A 22 -14.23 5.02 -3.97
C ARG A 22 -15.22 5.44 -2.89
N ARG A 23 -14.80 6.31 -1.97
CA ARG A 23 -15.59 6.64 -0.77
C ARG A 23 -15.96 8.11 -0.64
N GLY A 24 -15.24 9.01 -1.32
CA GLY A 24 -15.37 10.45 -1.12
C GLY A 24 -14.75 10.93 0.19
N LEU A 25 -14.52 12.24 0.30
CA LEU A 25 -13.98 12.85 1.52
C LEU A 25 -14.98 12.83 2.68
N ASP A 26 -16.27 12.86 2.40
CA ASP A 26 -17.31 12.86 3.43
C ASP A 26 -17.30 11.56 4.27
N TYR A 27 -16.73 10.48 3.72
CA TYR A 27 -16.60 9.20 4.43
C TYR A 27 -15.69 9.24 5.66
N PHE A 28 -14.84 10.27 5.80
CA PHE A 28 -14.12 10.52 7.05
C PHE A 28 -15.06 10.66 8.25
N SER A 29 -16.28 11.18 8.04
CA SER A 29 -17.30 11.29 9.10
C SER A 29 -17.94 9.96 9.49
N ILE A 30 -17.82 8.93 8.64
CA ILE A 30 -18.41 7.59 8.85
C ILE A 30 -17.36 6.65 9.45
N ASN A 31 -16.18 6.55 8.83
CA ASN A 31 -15.10 5.69 9.30
C ASN A 31 -13.73 6.28 8.93
N ALA A 32 -13.29 7.21 9.77
CA ALA A 32 -11.99 7.87 9.64
C ALA A 32 -10.81 6.89 9.70
N THR A 33 -10.90 5.82 10.50
CA THR A 33 -9.78 4.89 10.70
C THR A 33 -9.40 4.20 9.40
N THR A 34 -10.37 3.65 8.67
CA THR A 34 -10.07 2.98 7.39
C THR A 34 -9.59 3.98 6.34
N MET A 35 -10.15 5.20 6.30
CA MET A 35 -9.66 6.25 5.40
C MET A 35 -8.19 6.59 5.72
N LEU A 36 -7.85 6.67 7.00
CA LEU A 36 -6.50 6.99 7.47
C LEU A 36 -5.49 5.89 7.14
N GLU A 37 -5.89 4.63 7.11
CA GLU A 37 -5.00 3.52 6.70
C GLU A 37 -4.56 3.68 5.23
N ASP A 38 -5.50 3.92 4.32
CA ASP A 38 -5.20 4.08 2.89
C ASP A 38 -4.46 5.41 2.62
N TYR A 39 -4.94 6.52 3.19
CA TYR A 39 -4.28 7.83 3.06
C TYR A 39 -2.89 7.84 3.71
N GLY A 40 -2.74 7.20 4.87
CA GLY A 40 -1.48 7.08 5.59
C GLY A 40 -0.47 6.28 4.79
N SER A 41 -0.89 5.13 4.24
CA SER A 41 -0.06 4.34 3.33
C SER A 41 0.38 5.15 2.11
N GLY A 42 -0.56 5.89 1.51
CA GLY A 42 -0.28 6.76 0.37
C GLY A 42 0.72 7.86 0.68
N LEU A 43 0.47 8.62 1.76
CA LEU A 43 1.32 9.73 2.18
C LEU A 43 2.73 9.26 2.56
N LEU A 44 2.85 8.15 3.30
CA LEU A 44 4.15 7.59 3.67
C LEU A 44 4.96 7.17 2.44
N LEU A 45 4.33 6.60 1.42
CA LEU A 45 4.99 6.25 0.16
C LEU A 45 5.46 7.51 -0.60
N LEU A 46 4.62 8.54 -0.68
CA LEU A 46 4.97 9.82 -1.33
C LEU A 46 6.13 10.53 -0.62
N LEU A 47 6.11 10.57 0.72
CA LEU A 47 7.17 11.20 1.51
C LEU A 47 8.49 10.43 1.42
N ALA A 48 8.44 9.09 1.45
CA ALA A 48 9.64 8.28 1.26
C ALA A 48 10.23 8.44 -0.15
N ALA A 49 9.38 8.52 -1.18
CA ALA A 49 9.79 8.84 -2.54
C ALA A 49 10.44 10.23 -2.64
N ALA A 50 9.84 11.25 -2.02
CA ALA A 50 10.39 12.59 -1.95
C ALA A 50 11.75 12.63 -1.24
N ALA A 51 11.90 11.90 -0.12
CA ALA A 51 13.17 11.76 0.58
C ALA A 51 14.26 11.14 -0.30
N CYS A 52 13.91 10.18 -1.17
CA CYS A 52 14.83 9.62 -2.16
C CYS A 52 15.23 10.64 -3.24
N THR A 53 14.27 11.43 -3.73
CA THR A 53 14.54 12.52 -4.69
C THR A 53 15.48 13.55 -4.08
N ALA A 54 15.30 13.88 -2.81
CA ALA A 54 16.14 14.79 -2.05
C ALA A 54 17.49 14.19 -1.61
N LYS A 55 17.77 12.92 -1.95
CA LYS A 55 19.01 12.19 -1.58
C LYS A 55 19.31 12.20 -0.07
N MET A 56 18.28 12.10 0.77
CA MET A 56 18.47 12.02 2.22
C MET A 56 19.19 10.72 2.62
N ALA A 57 20.05 10.79 3.63
CA ALA A 57 20.89 9.65 4.06
C ALA A 57 20.10 8.38 4.41
N ASN A 58 18.90 8.53 4.98
CA ASN A 58 18.04 7.42 5.41
C ASN A 58 16.89 7.11 4.42
N ALA A 59 16.92 7.67 3.21
CA ALA A 59 15.79 7.56 2.28
C ALA A 59 15.46 6.12 1.89
N SER A 60 16.45 5.25 1.76
CA SER A 60 16.27 3.83 1.49
C SER A 60 15.53 3.12 2.63
N LEU A 61 15.78 3.50 3.89
CA LEU A 61 15.09 2.95 5.06
C LEU A 61 13.64 3.44 5.10
N TYR A 62 13.39 4.71 4.80
CA TYR A 62 12.03 5.25 4.70
C TYR A 62 11.22 4.54 3.62
N LEU A 63 11.81 4.27 2.44
CA LEU A 63 11.14 3.48 1.41
C LEU A 63 10.79 2.08 1.91
N ALA A 64 11.73 1.37 2.55
CA ALA A 64 11.45 0.05 3.09
C ALA A 64 10.34 0.08 4.15
N GLY A 65 10.36 1.06 5.06
CA GLY A 65 9.33 1.26 6.07
C GLY A 65 7.95 1.52 5.46
N SER A 66 7.86 2.45 4.49
CA SER A 66 6.60 2.80 3.83
C SER A 66 6.03 1.64 3.01
N TRP A 67 6.86 0.90 2.27
CA TRP A 67 6.42 -0.30 1.56
C TRP A 67 5.97 -1.41 2.51
N GLY A 68 6.66 -1.59 3.65
CA GLY A 68 6.27 -2.55 4.68
C GLY A 68 4.94 -2.17 5.33
N TYR A 69 4.74 -0.90 5.65
CA TYR A 69 3.48 -0.38 6.18
C TYR A 69 2.32 -0.63 5.22
N ALA A 70 2.49 -0.27 3.93
CA ALA A 70 1.46 -0.50 2.91
C ALA A 70 1.16 -2.00 2.69
N ALA A 71 2.20 -2.86 2.68
CA ALA A 71 2.02 -4.31 2.57
C ALA A 71 1.27 -4.89 3.79
N GLY A 72 1.55 -4.41 4.99
CA GLY A 72 0.84 -4.78 6.21
C GLY A 72 -0.61 -4.29 6.22
N GLY A 73 -0.84 -3.03 5.87
CA GLY A 73 -2.18 -2.43 5.81
C GLY A 73 -3.10 -3.13 4.81
N MET A 74 -2.56 -3.58 3.67
CA MET A 74 -3.32 -4.33 2.66
C MET A 74 -3.50 -5.82 2.96
N PHE A 75 -2.78 -6.36 3.95
CA PHE A 75 -2.82 -7.78 4.28
C PHE A 75 -4.21 -8.22 4.76
N VAL A 76 -4.73 -7.61 5.82
CA VAL A 76 -6.02 -7.97 6.40
C VAL A 76 -7.18 -7.74 5.41
N PRO A 77 -7.30 -6.59 4.73
CA PRO A 77 -8.36 -6.38 3.74
C PRO A 77 -8.36 -7.42 2.61
N PHE A 78 -7.19 -7.84 2.11
CA PHE A 78 -7.10 -8.85 1.07
C PHE A 78 -7.52 -10.23 1.57
N PHE A 79 -6.89 -10.72 2.65
CA PHE A 79 -7.17 -12.07 3.17
C PHE A 79 -8.58 -12.21 3.74
N ALA A 80 -9.14 -11.16 4.34
CA ALA A 80 -10.53 -11.16 4.78
C ALA A 80 -11.50 -11.37 3.59
N HIS A 81 -11.33 -10.62 2.49
CA HIS A 81 -12.19 -10.80 1.31
C HIS A 81 -11.99 -12.16 0.65
N LEU A 82 -10.75 -12.65 0.58
CA LEU A 82 -10.44 -13.99 0.06
C LEU A 82 -11.11 -15.08 0.92
N GLU A 83 -11.00 -14.98 2.24
CA GLU A 83 -11.60 -15.95 3.17
C GLU A 83 -13.11 -16.00 3.06
N ALA A 84 -13.79 -14.86 3.00
CA ALA A 84 -15.24 -14.86 2.83
C ALA A 84 -15.70 -15.43 1.49
N TYR A 85 -14.97 -15.15 0.41
CA TYR A 85 -15.22 -15.77 -0.88
C TYR A 85 -15.10 -17.30 -0.78
N LEU A 86 -14.04 -17.81 -0.15
CA LEU A 86 -13.85 -19.25 0.08
C LEU A 86 -14.95 -19.88 0.96
N ARG A 87 -15.51 -19.10 1.89
CA ARG A 87 -16.62 -19.53 2.77
C ARG A 87 -18.00 -19.37 2.14
N GLY A 88 -18.10 -18.82 0.92
CA GLY A 88 -19.38 -18.54 0.26
C GLY A 88 -20.22 -17.45 0.94
N ASN A 89 -19.59 -16.57 1.73
CA ASN A 89 -20.26 -15.49 2.46
C ASN A 89 -20.11 -14.16 1.72
N THR A 90 -21.19 -13.39 1.58
CA THR A 90 -21.14 -12.00 1.10
C THR A 90 -20.71 -11.05 2.23
N PHE A 91 -19.69 -10.21 2.01
CA PHE A 91 -19.09 -9.38 3.06
C PHE A 91 -19.95 -8.18 3.51
N ARG A 92 -21.07 -7.85 2.84
CA ARG A 92 -22.06 -6.85 3.30
C ARG A 92 -23.32 -6.87 2.41
N PRO A 93 -24.54 -6.76 2.96
CA PRO A 93 -25.79 -6.63 2.17
C PRO A 93 -25.86 -5.35 1.31
N ASP A 94 -25.08 -4.34 1.67
CA ASP A 94 -25.06 -2.98 1.14
C ASP A 94 -24.06 -2.76 -0.03
N HIS A 95 -23.28 -3.80 -0.38
CA HIS A 95 -22.50 -3.83 -1.61
C HIS A 95 -22.79 -5.14 -2.36
N PRO A 96 -23.64 -5.12 -3.40
CA PRO A 96 -23.97 -6.30 -4.22
C PRO A 96 -22.84 -6.60 -5.22
N ILE A 97 -21.62 -6.63 -4.71
CA ILE A 97 -20.41 -6.99 -5.43
C ILE A 97 -20.04 -8.35 -4.83
N GLU A 98 -20.45 -9.41 -5.53
CA GLU A 98 -19.88 -10.76 -5.36
C GLU A 98 -18.40 -10.81 -5.84
N ASP A 99 -17.81 -9.65 -6.17
CA ASP A 99 -16.76 -9.58 -7.17
C ASP A 99 -15.42 -10.11 -6.68
N VAL A 100 -15.12 -11.31 -7.14
CA VAL A 100 -13.79 -11.81 -7.46
C VAL A 100 -12.85 -10.69 -7.98
N ASN A 101 -13.36 -9.71 -8.72
CA ASN A 101 -12.57 -8.54 -9.17
C ASN A 101 -11.98 -7.72 -8.01
N SER A 102 -12.73 -7.48 -6.93
CA SER A 102 -12.24 -6.76 -5.74
C SER A 102 -11.09 -7.52 -5.08
N ILE A 103 -11.19 -8.86 -5.00
CA ILE A 103 -10.14 -9.74 -4.47
C ILE A 103 -8.90 -9.68 -5.36
N ILE A 104 -9.09 -9.79 -6.69
CA ILE A 104 -7.99 -9.71 -7.67
C ILE A 104 -7.27 -8.37 -7.55
N VAL A 105 -7.99 -7.25 -7.55
CA VAL A 105 -7.40 -5.91 -7.47
C VAL A 105 -6.64 -5.73 -6.16
N LYS A 106 -7.24 -6.10 -5.02
CA LYS A 106 -6.58 -6.03 -3.71
C LYS A 106 -5.34 -6.93 -3.65
N GLY A 107 -5.42 -8.13 -4.22
CA GLY A 107 -4.31 -9.07 -4.31
C GLY A 107 -3.16 -8.55 -5.16
N ILE A 108 -3.44 -7.91 -6.30
CA ILE A 108 -2.44 -7.26 -7.14
C ILE A 108 -1.76 -6.13 -6.38
N ILE A 109 -2.53 -5.23 -5.75
CA ILE A 109 -1.98 -4.10 -4.98
C ILE A 109 -1.10 -4.64 -3.84
N TRP A 110 -1.59 -5.60 -3.06
CA TRP A 110 -0.83 -6.22 -1.97
C TRP A 110 0.45 -6.88 -2.49
N GLY A 111 0.36 -7.64 -3.59
CA GLY A 111 1.51 -8.28 -4.22
C GLY A 111 2.56 -7.28 -4.70
N ILE A 112 2.15 -6.16 -5.30
CA ILE A 112 3.06 -5.06 -5.66
C ILE A 112 3.73 -4.51 -4.40
N CYS A 113 2.97 -4.18 -3.35
CA CYS A 113 3.54 -3.68 -2.09
C CYS A 113 4.57 -4.65 -1.51
N LEU A 114 4.29 -5.96 -1.53
CA LEU A 114 5.20 -6.98 -1.02
C LEU A 114 6.49 -7.11 -1.85
N VAL A 115 6.38 -7.12 -3.19
CA VAL A 115 7.54 -7.19 -4.09
C VAL A 115 8.45 -6.00 -3.88
N PHE A 116 7.88 -4.78 -3.80
CA PHE A 116 8.65 -3.57 -3.62
C PHE A 116 9.19 -3.40 -2.19
N PHE A 117 8.51 -3.95 -1.18
CA PHE A 117 9.03 -4.06 0.18
C PHE A 117 10.29 -4.94 0.22
N ILE A 118 10.22 -6.16 -0.32
CA ILE A 118 11.36 -7.08 -0.37
C ILE A 118 12.51 -6.49 -1.19
N ALA A 119 12.21 -5.86 -2.33
CA ALA A 119 13.22 -5.17 -3.13
C ALA A 119 13.89 -4.02 -2.36
N SER A 120 13.13 -3.27 -1.57
CA SER A 120 13.65 -2.20 -0.71
C SER A 120 14.56 -2.73 0.40
N LEU A 121 14.17 -3.83 1.06
CA LEU A 121 14.99 -4.48 2.08
C LEU A 121 16.31 -4.99 1.52
N ARG A 122 16.27 -5.74 0.40
CA ARG A 122 17.48 -6.26 -0.26
C ARG A 122 18.44 -5.16 -0.65
N ASN A 123 17.92 -4.02 -1.09
CA ASN A 123 18.76 -2.88 -1.46
C ASN A 123 19.40 -2.21 -0.23
N ASN A 124 18.67 -2.06 0.88
CA ASN A 124 19.25 -1.50 2.12
C ASN A 124 20.42 -2.33 2.63
N VAL A 125 20.26 -3.67 2.67
CA VAL A 125 21.33 -4.59 3.11
C VAL A 125 22.57 -4.40 2.24
N ARG A 126 22.42 -4.37 0.91
CA ARG A 126 23.53 -4.18 -0.02
C ARG A 126 24.22 -2.82 0.12
N SER A 127 23.46 -1.76 0.44
CA SER A 127 24.04 -0.43 0.69
C SER A 127 24.87 -0.37 1.97
N GLN A 128 24.54 -1.16 2.99
CA GLN A 128 25.34 -1.27 4.21
C GLN A 128 26.64 -2.07 3.98
N GLU A 129 26.59 -3.16 3.21
CA GLU A 129 27.77 -3.96 2.85
C GLU A 129 28.80 -3.19 2.00
N SER A 130 28.35 -2.27 1.15
CA SER A 130 29.25 -1.43 0.33
C SER A 130 29.85 -0.23 1.06
N GLY A 131 29.41 0.04 2.30
CA GLY A 131 29.81 1.20 3.10
C GLY A 131 30.72 0.85 4.28
N SER A 132 31.14 -0.42 4.42
CA SER A 132 32.16 -0.90 5.36
C SER A 132 33.46 -1.20 4.65
#